data_AF-A0A7W0IVC5-F1
#
_entry.id   AF-A0A7W0IVC5-F1
#
_cell.length_a   1.000
_cell.length_b   1.000
_cell.length_c   1.000
_cell.angle_alpha   90.00
_cell.angle_beta   90.00
_cell.angle_gamma   90.00
#
_symmetry.space_group_name_H-M   'P 1'
#
loop_
_entity.id
_entity.type
_entity.pdbx_description
1 polymer ?
#
loop_
_entity_poly.entity_id
_entity_poly.type
_entity_poly.pdbx_seq_one_letter_code
_entity_poly.pdbx_strand_id
1 'polypeptide(L)'
;MNMKKKKLLLISLAMVISLLLWGVGIGYAAISGVCSNCHTMHNSQNNDGEVETYATGSLTTGVDTPQNQLLKASCIACHTGSTSATNSHDAPIVIHTTDPVTQGAGKTLAGGDFRWVATGLGATDSKGHNVAGINSADVAIGTTPPGWDTAATPGALSDGSIAGGAASWGANQLTCAGMYGCHGSHSVTDADSAISGAHHGNTGGTSRQVSSAPGSVGASYRFLGGIWGLENSQWNWAETASVHNEYCGVNGNTSYANKTTISYSCAQCHGIFHKTTGTPSPWTRHPTDITLPSTGEYASYTTYSVEAPVARSTVPATSSSTVTPSGTTNDIVTCISCHRAHGSPEPDLLRWTYSGMVAGTGTSDTGCFTCHTTKNAS
;
A
#
# COMPACT_ATOMS: atom_id res chain seq x y z
N MET A 1 -33.06 -59.60 -0.95
CA MET A 1 -32.86 -58.69 -2.10
C MET A 1 -31.96 -59.35 -3.13
N ASN A 2 -32.45 -59.62 -4.36
CA ASN A 2 -31.69 -60.33 -5.41
C ASN A 2 -30.42 -59.56 -5.83
N MET A 3 -29.38 -60.28 -6.25
CA MET A 3 -28.05 -59.73 -6.56
C MET A 3 -28.07 -58.50 -7.50
N LYS A 4 -29.00 -58.45 -8.46
CA LYS A 4 -29.17 -57.29 -9.34
C LYS A 4 -29.57 -56.01 -8.58
N LYS A 5 -30.45 -56.11 -7.58
CA LYS A 5 -30.88 -54.98 -6.74
C LYS A 5 -29.76 -54.52 -5.80
N LYS A 6 -28.92 -55.44 -5.29
CA LYS A 6 -27.72 -55.08 -4.50
C LYS A 6 -26.67 -54.34 -5.34
N LYS A 7 -26.44 -54.77 -6.58
CA LYS A 7 -25.53 -54.08 -7.52
C LYS A 7 -26.04 -52.68 -7.89
N LEU A 8 -27.34 -52.53 -8.15
CA LEU A 8 -27.94 -51.22 -8.44
C LEU A 8 -27.80 -50.25 -7.26
N LEU A 9 -28.05 -50.73 -6.03
CA LEU A 9 -27.93 -49.90 -4.82
C LEU A 9 -26.49 -49.46 -4.57
N LEU A 10 -25.51 -50.33 -4.80
CA LEU A 10 -24.09 -50.01 -4.67
C LEU A 10 -23.64 -48.97 -5.72
N ILE A 11 -24.13 -49.08 -6.95
CA ILE A 11 -23.82 -48.11 -8.02
C ILE A 11 -24.45 -46.75 -7.72
N SER A 12 -25.71 -46.72 -7.27
CA SER A 12 -26.36 -45.46 -6.85
C SER A 12 -25.68 -44.83 -5.64
N LEU A 13 -25.27 -45.62 -4.64
CA LEU A 13 -24.54 -45.11 -3.48
C LEU A 13 -23.17 -44.55 -3.88
N ALA A 14 -22.44 -45.24 -4.77
CA ALA A 14 -21.17 -44.75 -5.30
C ALA A 14 -21.34 -43.44 -6.10
N MET A 15 -22.39 -43.31 -6.91
CA MET A 15 -22.69 -42.05 -7.62
C MET A 15 -23.03 -40.91 -6.66
N VAL A 16 -23.84 -41.16 -5.63
CA VAL A 16 -24.19 -40.14 -4.62
C VAL A 16 -22.96 -39.71 -3.83
N ILE A 17 -22.08 -40.65 -3.45
CA ILE A 17 -20.81 -40.34 -2.78
C ILE A 17 -19.89 -39.52 -3.71
N SER A 18 -19.77 -39.88 -4.99
CA SER A 18 -18.98 -39.10 -5.94
C SER A 18 -19.55 -37.68 -6.17
N LEU A 19 -20.87 -37.52 -6.19
CA LEU A 19 -21.53 -36.21 -6.26
C LEU A 19 -21.34 -35.38 -4.99
N LEU A 20 -21.35 -36.00 -3.81
CA LEU A 20 -21.05 -35.34 -2.52
C LEU A 20 -19.57 -34.93 -2.44
N LEU A 21 -18.66 -35.74 -2.99
CA LEU A 21 -17.22 -35.44 -3.06
C LEU A 21 -16.86 -34.39 -4.12
N TRP A 22 -17.70 -34.19 -5.14
CA TRP A 22 -17.58 -33.06 -6.08
C TRP A 22 -18.23 -31.77 -5.56
N GLY A 23 -19.19 -31.88 -4.64
CA GLY A 23 -19.90 -30.75 -4.03
C GLY A 23 -19.17 -30.10 -2.84
N VAL A 24 -18.18 -30.77 -2.25
CA VAL A 24 -17.18 -30.10 -1.40
C VAL A 24 -16.27 -29.30 -2.33
N GLY A 25 -16.66 -28.04 -2.55
CA GLY A 25 -15.86 -27.09 -3.29
C GLY A 25 -14.42 -27.16 -2.83
N ILE A 26 -13.50 -27.14 -3.79
CA ILE A 26 -12.07 -27.00 -3.54
C ILE A 26 -11.93 -25.79 -2.61
N GLY A 27 -11.71 -26.05 -1.33
CA GLY A 27 -11.44 -25.03 -0.36
C GLY A 27 -10.08 -24.47 -0.74
N TYR A 28 -10.07 -23.39 -1.52
CA TYR A 28 -8.88 -22.59 -1.67
C TYR A 28 -8.54 -22.13 -0.26
N ALA A 29 -7.45 -22.67 0.28
CA ALA A 29 -6.92 -22.18 1.54
C ALA A 29 -6.59 -20.70 1.30
N ALA A 30 -7.33 -19.82 1.98
CA ALA A 30 -7.13 -18.37 1.87
C ALA A 30 -5.67 -18.01 2.22
N ILE A 31 -5.07 -18.78 3.13
CA ILE A 31 -3.66 -18.70 3.51
C ILE A 31 -2.93 -20.01 3.26
N SER A 32 -1.68 -19.94 2.82
CA SER A 32 -0.74 -21.06 2.78
C SER A 32 0.26 -20.97 3.94
N GLY A 33 0.68 -22.10 4.49
CA GLY A 33 1.60 -22.16 5.63
C GLY A 33 0.92 -22.61 6.93
N VAL A 34 1.68 -22.60 8.03
CA VAL A 34 1.20 -23.07 9.34
C VAL A 34 0.65 -21.89 10.13
N CYS A 35 -0.59 -21.99 10.63
CA CYS A 35 -1.23 -20.91 11.41
C CYS A 35 -0.38 -20.43 12.59
N SER A 36 0.42 -21.32 13.19
CA SER A 36 1.31 -21.00 14.32
C SER A 36 2.48 -20.08 13.98
N ASN A 37 2.71 -19.78 12.70
CA ASN A 37 3.69 -18.78 12.28
C ASN A 37 3.21 -17.35 12.59
N CYS A 38 1.89 -17.14 12.62
CA CYS A 38 1.28 -15.83 12.83
C CYS A 38 0.41 -15.78 14.08
N HIS A 39 -0.12 -16.91 14.54
CA HIS A 39 -1.03 -17.01 15.68
C HIS A 39 -0.48 -17.85 16.83
N THR A 40 -0.84 -17.49 18.05
CA THR A 40 -0.65 -18.29 19.26
C THR A 40 -1.98 -18.44 19.99
N MET A 41 -2.32 -19.65 20.41
CA MET A 41 -3.59 -19.89 21.12
C MET A 41 -3.52 -19.50 22.60
N HIS A 42 -2.32 -19.54 23.18
CA HIS A 42 -2.12 -19.37 24.63
C HIS A 42 -0.99 -18.40 24.98
N ASN A 43 -0.30 -17.84 23.97
CA ASN A 43 0.90 -17.05 24.14
C ASN A 43 1.93 -17.72 25.07
N SER A 44 2.16 -19.02 24.87
CA SER A 44 3.04 -19.80 25.71
C SER A 44 3.48 -21.06 24.97
N GLN A 45 4.76 -21.14 24.62
CA GLN A 45 5.38 -22.33 24.08
C GLN A 45 6.65 -22.62 24.88
N ASN A 46 6.76 -23.84 25.44
CA ASN A 46 7.86 -24.22 26.32
C ASN A 46 8.04 -23.31 27.55
N ASN A 47 6.94 -22.76 28.06
CA ASN A 47 6.93 -21.87 29.23
C ASN A 47 7.51 -20.47 28.98
N ASP A 48 7.70 -20.10 27.71
CA ASP A 48 8.09 -18.77 27.24
C ASP A 48 6.94 -18.14 26.43
N GLY A 49 6.78 -16.82 26.52
CA GLY A 49 5.90 -16.05 25.66
C GLY A 49 6.24 -16.23 24.18
N GLU A 50 5.25 -16.07 23.31
CA GLU A 50 5.40 -16.24 21.87
C GLU A 50 5.23 -14.92 21.09
N VAL A 51 4.83 -13.86 21.77
CA VAL A 51 4.54 -12.57 21.14
C VAL A 51 5.81 -11.75 20.93
N GLU A 52 5.84 -11.07 19.79
CA GLU A 52 6.80 -10.05 19.42
C GLU A 52 6.17 -8.66 19.53
N THR A 53 6.94 -7.73 20.11
CA THR A 53 6.56 -6.32 20.22
C THR A 53 7.65 -5.44 19.63
N TYR A 54 7.27 -4.23 19.25
CA TYR A 54 8.19 -3.22 18.75
C TYR A 54 8.15 -2.00 19.67
N ALA A 55 9.33 -1.50 20.05
CA ALA A 55 9.45 -0.24 20.74
C ALA A 55 10.79 0.42 20.42
N THR A 56 10.76 1.72 20.10
CA THR A 56 11.96 2.56 19.94
C THR A 56 13.01 1.91 19.02
N GLY A 57 12.57 1.40 17.86
CA GLY A 57 13.48 0.86 16.87
C GLY A 57 13.95 -0.58 17.09
N SER A 58 13.46 -1.25 18.14
CA SER A 58 13.84 -2.62 18.47
C SER A 58 12.63 -3.55 18.55
N LEU A 59 12.82 -4.77 18.06
CA LEU A 59 11.94 -5.90 18.33
C LEU A 59 12.28 -6.52 19.68
N THR A 60 11.26 -6.95 20.40
CA THR A 60 11.37 -7.79 21.61
C THR A 60 10.52 -9.03 21.39
N THR A 61 11.14 -10.20 21.46
CA THR A 61 10.46 -11.50 21.38
C THR A 61 10.24 -12.08 22.77
N GLY A 62 9.41 -13.11 22.89
CA GLY A 62 9.21 -13.77 24.19
C GLY A 62 8.26 -13.04 25.13
N VAL A 63 7.36 -12.20 24.61
CA VAL A 63 6.49 -11.36 25.43
C VAL A 63 5.26 -12.14 25.89
N ASP A 64 4.99 -12.16 27.19
CA ASP A 64 3.87 -12.93 27.79
C ASP A 64 2.51 -12.22 27.71
N THR A 65 2.45 -11.01 27.16
CA THR A 65 1.20 -10.26 26.96
C THR A 65 0.51 -10.67 25.65
N PRO A 66 -0.70 -11.28 25.70
CA PRO A 66 -1.43 -11.67 24.50
C PRO A 66 -1.80 -10.48 23.61
N GLN A 67 -1.91 -10.71 22.30
CA GLN A 67 -2.37 -9.73 21.32
C GLN A 67 -3.81 -10.01 20.89
N ASN A 68 -4.44 -8.99 20.29
CA ASN A 68 -5.75 -9.15 19.66
C ASN A 68 -5.70 -10.22 18.55
N GLN A 69 -6.85 -10.87 18.29
CA GLN A 69 -7.00 -11.92 17.28
C GLN A 69 -5.95 -13.04 17.37
N LEU A 70 -5.44 -13.32 18.57
CA LEU A 70 -4.46 -14.38 18.83
C LEU A 70 -3.16 -14.21 18.04
N LEU A 71 -2.80 -12.99 17.65
CA LEU A 71 -1.60 -12.72 16.86
C LEU A 71 -0.33 -12.91 17.70
N LYS A 72 0.75 -13.34 17.03
CA LYS A 72 2.10 -13.39 17.61
C LYS A 72 2.83 -12.05 17.50
N ALA A 73 2.28 -11.07 16.83
CA ALA A 73 2.90 -9.76 16.69
C ALA A 73 1.84 -8.70 16.36
N SER A 74 2.04 -7.47 16.84
CA SER A 74 1.30 -6.31 16.32
C SER A 74 1.70 -6.04 14.86
N CYS A 75 0.96 -5.19 14.13
CA CYS A 75 1.32 -4.82 12.76
C CYS A 75 2.79 -4.35 12.66
N ILE A 76 3.22 -3.50 13.59
CA ILE A 76 4.55 -2.89 13.57
C ILE A 76 5.62 -3.95 13.79
N ALA A 77 5.46 -4.81 14.80
CA ALA A 77 6.41 -5.87 15.07
C ALA A 77 6.49 -6.87 13.89
N CYS A 78 5.34 -7.28 13.36
CA CYS A 78 5.25 -8.22 12.24
C CYS A 78 5.88 -7.66 10.96
N HIS A 79 5.82 -6.35 10.72
CA HIS A 79 6.37 -5.70 9.52
C HIS A 79 7.74 -5.03 9.75
N THR A 80 8.46 -5.40 10.82
CA THR A 80 9.82 -4.95 11.10
C THR A 80 10.84 -6.06 10.80
N GLY A 81 12.02 -5.69 10.31
CA GLY A 81 13.11 -6.64 10.07
C GLY A 81 14.43 -5.96 9.71
N SER A 82 15.47 -6.72 9.37
CA SER A 82 16.83 -6.19 9.21
C SER A 82 17.12 -5.55 7.84
N THR A 83 17.35 -6.34 6.78
CA THR A 83 17.80 -5.87 5.44
C THR A 83 17.18 -6.68 4.29
N SER A 84 15.92 -7.08 4.37
CA SER A 84 15.29 -7.99 3.39
C SER A 84 13.88 -7.54 3.00
N ALA A 85 13.35 -8.10 1.92
CA ALA A 85 11.97 -7.82 1.50
C ALA A 85 10.94 -8.27 2.55
N THR A 86 11.22 -9.39 3.22
CA THR A 86 10.36 -10.03 4.22
C THR A 86 11.18 -10.50 5.42
N ASN A 87 10.50 -10.82 6.52
CA ASN A 87 11.09 -11.41 7.72
C ASN A 87 10.64 -12.88 7.93
N SER A 88 10.83 -13.41 9.14
CA SER A 88 10.48 -14.78 9.53
C SER A 88 8.98 -15.11 9.47
N HIS A 89 8.11 -14.12 9.39
CA HIS A 89 6.66 -14.29 9.20
C HIS A 89 6.26 -14.28 7.72
N ASP A 90 7.22 -14.18 6.80
CA ASP A 90 7.00 -13.84 5.38
C ASP A 90 6.27 -12.50 5.20
N ALA A 91 6.26 -11.66 6.23
CA ALA A 91 5.63 -10.35 6.21
C ALA A 91 6.54 -9.34 5.51
N PRO A 92 6.01 -8.51 4.59
CA PRO A 92 6.80 -7.47 3.93
C PRO A 92 7.36 -6.47 4.94
N ILE A 93 8.66 -6.22 4.92
CA ILE A 93 9.30 -5.29 5.85
C ILE A 93 9.04 -3.86 5.40
N VAL A 94 8.45 -3.06 6.29
CA VAL A 94 8.20 -1.62 6.11
C VAL A 94 8.92 -0.76 7.15
N ILE A 95 9.61 -1.41 8.09
CA ILE A 95 10.54 -0.80 9.05
C ILE A 95 11.82 -1.63 9.05
N HIS A 96 12.86 -1.14 8.39
CA HIS A 96 14.18 -1.76 8.48
C HIS A 96 14.89 -1.31 9.77
N THR A 97 15.41 -2.25 10.57
CA THR A 97 16.20 -1.95 11.78
C THR A 97 17.67 -1.67 11.46
N THR A 98 18.13 -2.15 10.31
CA THR A 98 19.41 -1.76 9.72
C THR A 98 19.17 -0.69 8.67
N ASP A 99 19.97 0.38 8.68
CA ASP A 99 19.80 1.46 7.72
C ASP A 99 20.04 0.96 6.28
N PRO A 100 19.05 1.06 5.37
CA PRO A 100 19.26 0.70 3.97
C PRO A 100 20.14 1.72 3.23
N VAL A 101 20.48 2.87 3.86
CA VAL A 101 21.25 4.02 3.37
C VAL A 101 20.54 4.80 2.25
N THR A 102 19.92 4.09 1.32
CA THR A 102 19.14 4.64 0.20
C THR A 102 17.79 3.92 0.10
N GLN A 103 16.92 4.39 -0.80
CA GLN A 103 15.65 3.73 -1.14
C GLN A 103 15.72 3.03 -2.51
N GLY A 104 14.73 2.20 -2.80
CA GLY A 104 14.54 1.54 -4.10
C GLY A 104 14.95 0.07 -4.13
N ALA A 105 15.27 -0.44 -5.32
CA ALA A 105 15.53 -1.86 -5.56
C ALA A 105 16.61 -2.44 -4.62
N GLY A 106 16.27 -3.54 -3.96
CA GLY A 106 17.10 -4.26 -2.99
C GLY A 106 17.30 -3.54 -1.66
N LYS A 107 16.57 -2.44 -1.43
CA LYS A 107 16.73 -1.55 -0.26
C LYS A 107 15.42 -1.32 0.49
N THR A 108 14.35 -1.02 -0.24
CA THR A 108 13.01 -0.78 0.33
C THR A 108 11.92 -1.31 -0.58
N LEU A 109 10.72 -1.53 -0.03
CA LEU A 109 9.53 -1.84 -0.82
C LEU A 109 8.91 -0.59 -1.46
N ALA A 110 7.89 -0.77 -2.30
CA ALA A 110 7.25 0.32 -3.06
C ALA A 110 6.79 1.52 -2.22
N GLY A 111 6.32 1.26 -1.00
CA GLY A 111 5.85 2.30 -0.07
C GLY A 111 6.96 3.14 0.53
N GLY A 112 8.23 2.75 0.37
CA GLY A 112 9.34 3.27 1.16
C GLY A 112 9.39 2.61 2.54
N ASP A 113 10.04 3.26 3.49
CA ASP A 113 10.32 2.69 4.80
C ASP A 113 10.11 3.69 5.94
N PHE A 114 9.56 3.23 7.05
CA PHE A 114 9.37 4.05 8.24
C PHE A 114 10.65 4.25 9.06
N ARG A 115 11.74 3.51 8.79
CA ARG A 115 13.08 3.68 9.37
C ARG A 115 13.44 5.14 9.60
N TRP A 116 13.24 5.97 8.59
CA TRP A 116 13.72 7.35 8.60
C TRP A 116 12.95 8.26 9.55
N VAL A 117 11.69 7.94 9.87
CA VAL A 117 10.85 8.68 10.82
C VAL A 117 10.76 8.00 12.18
N ALA A 118 10.97 6.68 12.25
CA ALA A 118 10.78 5.90 13.46
C ALA A 118 11.67 6.34 14.64
N THR A 119 11.08 6.42 15.82
CA THR A 119 11.79 6.70 17.07
C THR A 119 12.80 5.58 17.36
N GLY A 120 14.02 5.95 17.77
CA GLY A 120 15.11 4.99 18.01
C GLY A 120 15.84 4.53 16.75
N LEU A 121 15.39 4.97 15.57
CA LEU A 121 16.07 4.76 14.29
C LEU A 121 16.46 6.12 13.69
N GLY A 122 15.90 6.50 12.53
CA GLY A 122 16.22 7.78 11.89
C GLY A 122 15.63 9.00 12.61
N ALA A 123 14.49 8.83 13.29
CA ALA A 123 13.81 9.86 14.10
C ALA A 123 13.72 11.25 13.42
N THR A 124 13.58 11.29 12.10
CA THR A 124 13.48 12.53 11.33
C THR A 124 12.04 12.73 10.87
N ASP A 125 11.37 13.66 11.51
CA ASP A 125 9.93 13.93 11.36
C ASP A 125 9.52 14.18 9.90
N SER A 126 10.30 14.96 9.16
CA SER A 126 10.01 15.32 7.76
C SER A 126 10.19 14.17 6.75
N LYS A 127 10.57 12.97 7.18
CA LYS A 127 10.95 11.84 6.30
C LYS A 127 9.95 10.69 6.26
N GLY A 128 8.80 10.82 6.91
CA GLY A 128 7.77 9.78 6.92
C GLY A 128 6.47 10.23 7.55
N HIS A 129 5.48 9.33 7.55
CA HIS A 129 4.25 9.57 8.30
C HIS A 129 4.40 9.11 9.76
N ASN A 130 3.98 9.96 10.70
CA ASN A 130 4.04 9.68 12.13
C ASN A 130 2.89 8.75 12.55
N VAL A 131 3.03 7.47 12.24
CA VAL A 131 2.09 6.43 12.65
C VAL A 131 2.26 6.11 14.14
N ALA A 132 1.16 5.99 14.86
CA ALA A 132 1.13 5.64 16.28
C ALA A 132 1.90 4.33 16.53
N GLY A 133 2.82 4.34 17.50
CA GLY A 133 3.71 3.22 17.80
C GLY A 133 5.02 3.19 16.98
N ILE A 134 5.10 3.93 15.86
CA ILE A 134 6.34 4.11 15.09
C ILE A 134 7.04 5.40 15.49
N ASN A 135 6.30 6.51 15.55
CA ASN A 135 6.75 7.81 16.04
C ASN A 135 5.62 8.53 16.80
N SER A 136 5.96 9.49 17.66
CA SER A 136 4.96 10.36 18.29
C SER A 136 4.26 11.24 17.26
N ALA A 137 3.04 11.69 17.55
CA ALA A 137 2.36 12.67 16.71
C ALA A 137 3.24 13.92 16.47
N ASP A 138 3.17 14.47 15.26
CA ASP A 138 3.88 15.69 14.89
C ASP A 138 3.36 16.86 15.74
N VAL A 139 4.26 17.56 16.42
CA VAL A 139 3.92 18.67 17.33
C VAL A 139 3.74 20.01 16.60
N ALA A 140 4.27 20.13 15.38
CA ALA A 140 4.20 21.34 14.56
C ALA A 140 2.87 21.41 13.79
N ILE A 141 2.45 20.30 13.18
CA ILE A 141 1.19 20.25 12.40
C ILE A 141 0.04 19.57 13.16
N GLY A 142 0.32 18.86 14.24
CA GLY A 142 -0.67 18.14 15.04
C GLY A 142 -1.15 16.84 14.37
N THR A 143 -2.35 16.41 14.73
CA THR A 143 -2.97 15.14 14.30
C THR A 143 -3.85 15.25 13.05
N THR A 144 -4.32 16.46 12.74
CA THR A 144 -5.18 16.66 11.56
C THR A 144 -4.29 16.75 10.33
N PRO A 145 -4.48 15.88 9.32
CA PRO A 145 -3.60 15.85 8.17
C PRO A 145 -3.52 17.20 7.45
N PRO A 146 -2.34 17.59 6.95
CA PRO A 146 -2.23 18.80 6.14
C PRO A 146 -3.08 18.64 4.88
N GLY A 147 -3.86 19.66 4.57
CA GLY A 147 -4.81 19.61 3.46
C GLY A 147 -6.05 18.75 3.73
N TRP A 148 -6.41 18.53 5.01
CA TRP A 148 -7.66 17.87 5.41
C TRP A 148 -8.87 18.50 4.73
N ASP A 149 -9.71 17.64 4.14
CA ASP A 149 -10.94 18.03 3.48
C ASP A 149 -12.10 17.18 3.96
N THR A 150 -13.02 17.80 4.69
CA THR A 150 -14.21 17.14 5.22
C THR A 150 -15.20 16.70 4.15
N ALA A 151 -15.00 17.12 2.89
CA ALA A 151 -15.81 16.68 1.76
C ALA A 151 -15.35 15.35 1.15
N ALA A 152 -14.25 14.75 1.63
CA ALA A 152 -13.86 13.40 1.23
C ALA A 152 -14.96 12.39 1.58
N THR A 153 -15.46 11.68 0.57
CA THR A 153 -16.55 10.71 0.73
C THR A 153 -16.00 9.29 0.95
N PRO A 154 -16.78 8.36 1.56
CA PRO A 154 -16.35 6.98 1.78
C PRO A 154 -15.82 6.28 0.53
N GLY A 155 -14.91 5.32 0.72
CA GLY A 155 -14.26 4.54 -0.34
C GLY A 155 -15.20 3.79 -1.26
N ALA A 156 -14.64 3.17 -2.31
CA ALA A 156 -15.43 2.37 -3.26
C ALA A 156 -16.15 1.17 -2.60
N LEU A 157 -15.68 0.72 -1.43
CA LEU A 157 -16.31 -0.32 -0.63
C LEU A 157 -17.44 0.18 0.28
N SER A 158 -17.69 1.50 0.34
CA SER A 158 -18.55 2.11 1.35
C SER A 158 -18.13 1.76 2.78
N ASP A 159 -16.82 1.64 2.99
CA ASP A 159 -16.15 1.18 4.21
C ASP A 159 -15.94 2.30 5.24
N GLY A 160 -16.81 3.31 5.25
CA GLY A 160 -16.71 4.48 6.13
C GLY A 160 -15.82 5.60 5.58
N SER A 161 -15.74 6.69 6.33
CA SER A 161 -14.87 7.83 6.04
C SER A 161 -13.74 7.88 7.07
N ILE A 162 -12.55 8.31 6.64
CA ILE A 162 -11.46 8.69 7.55
C ILE A 162 -11.97 9.64 8.64
N ALA A 163 -11.55 9.39 9.88
CA ALA A 163 -11.98 10.11 11.07
C ALA A 163 -13.52 10.19 11.24
N GLY A 164 -14.26 9.25 10.66
CA GLY A 164 -15.72 9.27 10.63
C GLY A 164 -16.31 10.49 9.91
N GLY A 165 -15.55 11.16 9.04
CA GLY A 165 -15.96 12.41 8.39
C GLY A 165 -15.95 13.64 9.32
N ALA A 166 -15.24 13.56 10.45
CA ALA A 166 -15.16 14.67 11.40
C ALA A 166 -14.44 15.90 10.83
N ALA A 167 -14.76 17.08 11.38
CA ALA A 167 -14.14 18.34 10.98
C ALA A 167 -12.62 18.39 11.26
N SER A 168 -12.14 17.61 12.21
CA SER A 168 -10.74 17.45 12.58
C SER A 168 -10.53 16.07 13.22
N TRP A 169 -9.28 15.65 13.36
CA TRP A 169 -8.94 14.37 13.98
C TRP A 169 -8.89 14.43 15.51
N GLY A 170 -9.02 15.63 16.11
CA GLY A 170 -8.94 15.80 17.56
C GLY A 170 -7.60 15.29 18.11
N ALA A 171 -7.64 14.41 19.10
CA ALA A 171 -6.43 13.80 19.68
C ALA A 171 -5.99 12.49 19.01
N ASN A 172 -6.68 12.05 17.95
CA ASN A 172 -6.41 10.76 17.32
C ASN A 172 -5.25 10.87 16.33
N GLN A 173 -4.21 10.06 16.53
CA GLN A 173 -3.06 9.98 15.63
C GLN A 173 -3.32 9.00 14.49
N LEU A 174 -2.60 9.17 13.37
CA LEU A 174 -2.53 8.20 12.27
C LEU A 174 -2.17 6.80 12.78
N THR A 175 -2.91 5.80 12.31
CA THR A 175 -2.66 4.37 12.57
C THR A 175 -2.31 3.65 11.27
N CYS A 176 -1.85 2.40 11.34
CA CYS A 176 -1.65 1.60 10.12
C CYS A 176 -3.00 1.35 9.42
N ALA A 177 -4.03 0.99 10.19
CA ALA A 177 -5.34 0.64 9.68
C ALA A 177 -6.48 1.20 10.53
N GLY A 178 -7.70 1.11 10.01
CA GLY A 178 -8.92 1.52 10.68
C GLY A 178 -9.32 2.96 10.40
N MET A 179 -10.21 3.51 11.23
CA MET A 179 -10.83 4.83 11.05
C MET A 179 -9.83 5.97 10.84
N TYR A 180 -8.63 5.88 11.43
CA TYR A 180 -7.57 6.87 11.32
C TYR A 180 -6.34 6.34 10.56
N GLY A 181 -6.47 5.22 9.85
CA GLY A 181 -5.35 4.59 9.15
C GLY A 181 -5.49 4.58 7.64
N CYS A 182 -4.45 4.14 6.95
CA CYS A 182 -4.45 4.05 5.48
C CYS A 182 -5.03 2.72 4.97
N HIS A 183 -4.91 1.66 5.77
CA HIS A 183 -5.35 0.32 5.41
C HIS A 183 -6.67 -0.05 6.09
N GLY A 184 -7.34 -1.07 5.56
CA GLY A 184 -8.53 -1.63 6.20
C GLY A 184 -9.78 -0.78 6.02
N SER A 185 -10.80 -1.13 6.81
CA SER A 185 -12.09 -0.45 6.82
C SER A 185 -12.07 0.77 7.74
N HIS A 186 -12.45 1.93 7.22
CA HIS A 186 -12.52 3.20 7.96
C HIS A 186 -13.75 3.31 8.88
N SER A 187 -14.71 2.38 8.76
CA SER A 187 -15.86 2.24 9.66
C SER A 187 -15.53 1.56 10.98
N VAL A 188 -14.31 1.03 11.12
CA VAL A 188 -13.82 0.30 12.29
C VAL A 188 -12.66 1.08 12.90
N THR A 189 -12.78 1.47 14.18
CA THR A 189 -11.72 2.25 14.85
C THR A 189 -10.47 1.42 15.13
N ASP A 190 -10.64 0.17 15.56
CA ASP A 190 -9.54 -0.73 15.90
C ASP A 190 -8.82 -1.23 14.64
N ALA A 191 -7.50 -1.07 14.60
CA ALA A 191 -6.69 -1.34 13.41
C ALA A 191 -6.70 -2.82 13.02
N ASP A 192 -6.55 -3.73 14.00
CA ASP A 192 -6.52 -5.17 13.74
C ASP A 192 -7.90 -5.66 13.26
N SER A 193 -8.97 -5.17 13.89
CA SER A 193 -10.34 -5.48 13.48
C SER A 193 -10.67 -4.95 12.08
N ALA A 194 -10.13 -3.79 11.69
CA ALA A 194 -10.37 -3.18 10.39
C ALA A 194 -9.80 -3.97 9.20
N ILE A 195 -8.81 -4.85 9.45
CA ILE A 195 -8.19 -5.74 8.45
C ILE A 195 -8.50 -7.23 8.69
N SER A 196 -9.32 -7.54 9.69
CA SER A 196 -9.66 -8.92 10.04
C SER A 196 -10.27 -9.66 8.85
N GLY A 197 -9.80 -10.89 8.61
CA GLY A 197 -10.14 -11.71 7.43
C GLY A 197 -9.47 -11.26 6.13
N ALA A 198 -9.20 -9.96 5.94
CA ALA A 198 -8.49 -9.45 4.77
C ALA A 198 -7.04 -9.91 4.70
N HIS A 199 -6.36 -10.03 5.85
CA HIS A 199 -4.99 -10.55 5.97
C HIS A 199 -4.82 -11.94 5.32
N HIS A 200 -5.86 -12.76 5.30
CA HIS A 200 -5.84 -14.07 4.64
C HIS A 200 -6.26 -14.01 3.17
N GLY A 201 -6.59 -12.83 2.64
CA GLY A 201 -7.06 -12.68 1.26
C GLY A 201 -5.93 -12.45 0.26
N ASN A 202 -4.71 -12.16 0.73
CA ASN A 202 -3.57 -11.86 -0.12
C ASN A 202 -2.47 -12.90 0.09
N THR A 203 -2.36 -13.85 -0.84
CA THR A 203 -1.23 -14.77 -0.89
C THR A 203 -0.01 -14.01 -1.39
N GLY A 204 0.73 -13.42 -0.45
CA GLY A 204 2.02 -12.80 -0.69
C GLY A 204 2.89 -13.67 -1.60
N GLY A 205 3.68 -13.05 -2.49
CA GLY A 205 4.52 -13.82 -3.43
C GLY A 205 3.87 -14.13 -4.79
N THR A 206 2.62 -13.74 -5.04
CA THR A 206 2.01 -13.83 -6.38
C THR A 206 1.60 -12.45 -6.88
N SER A 207 1.79 -12.18 -8.18
CA SER A 207 1.33 -10.93 -8.76
C SER A 207 -0.19 -10.90 -8.74
N ARG A 208 -0.78 -9.91 -8.05
CA ARG A 208 -2.22 -9.84 -7.86
C ARG A 208 -2.79 -8.56 -8.45
N GLN A 209 -3.54 -8.73 -9.52
CA GLN A 209 -4.24 -7.62 -10.17
C GLN A 209 -5.62 -7.41 -9.53
N VAL A 210 -5.90 -6.16 -9.19
CA VAL A 210 -7.23 -5.65 -8.83
C VAL A 210 -7.61 -4.65 -9.91
N SER A 211 -8.49 -5.06 -10.81
CA SER A 211 -8.92 -4.28 -11.99
C SER A 211 -10.44 -4.23 -12.17
N SER A 212 -11.17 -4.69 -11.16
CA SER A 212 -12.62 -4.64 -11.07
C SER A 212 -13.02 -4.32 -9.63
N ALA A 213 -14.28 -3.91 -9.41
CA ALA A 213 -14.76 -3.50 -8.10
C ALA A 213 -14.50 -4.60 -7.04
N PRO A 214 -13.54 -4.39 -6.11
CA PRO A 214 -13.26 -5.40 -5.09
C PRO A 214 -14.47 -5.51 -4.16
N GLY A 215 -14.80 -6.72 -3.72
CA GLY A 215 -15.91 -6.94 -2.79
C GLY A 215 -15.53 -6.78 -1.32
N SER A 216 -14.25 -6.56 -1.01
CA SER A 216 -13.73 -6.50 0.36
C SER A 216 -12.35 -5.83 0.42
N VAL A 217 -11.92 -5.48 1.64
CA VAL A 217 -10.55 -5.02 1.93
C VAL A 217 -9.52 -6.04 1.43
N GLY A 218 -9.74 -7.33 1.68
CA GLY A 218 -8.83 -8.40 1.26
C GLY A 218 -8.76 -8.61 -0.24
N ALA A 219 -9.75 -8.09 -1.00
CA ALA A 219 -9.77 -8.08 -2.46
C ALA A 219 -9.18 -6.80 -3.08
N SER A 220 -8.85 -5.80 -2.25
CA SER A 220 -8.34 -4.51 -2.70
C SER A 220 -6.82 -4.49 -2.74
N TYR A 221 -6.24 -3.62 -3.56
CA TYR A 221 -4.79 -3.49 -3.70
C TYR A 221 -4.15 -3.14 -2.35
N ARG A 222 -3.27 -4.02 -1.83
CA ARG A 222 -2.56 -3.86 -0.54
C ARG A 222 -3.46 -3.50 0.65
N PHE A 223 -4.68 -4.06 0.69
CA PHE A 223 -5.68 -3.77 1.73
C PHE A 223 -6.10 -2.30 1.83
N LEU A 224 -5.84 -1.51 0.80
CA LEU A 224 -6.36 -0.15 0.67
C LEU A 224 -7.80 -0.26 0.15
N GLY A 225 -8.80 -0.07 1.02
CA GLY A 225 -10.20 -0.34 0.73
C GLY A 225 -10.67 0.24 -0.62
N GLY A 226 -11.01 -0.61 -1.58
CA GLY A 226 -11.56 -0.20 -2.86
C GLY A 226 -10.54 0.18 -3.94
N ILE A 227 -9.26 0.23 -3.61
CA ILE A 227 -8.20 0.68 -4.52
C ILE A 227 -7.81 -0.43 -5.49
N TRP A 228 -7.60 -0.05 -6.75
CA TRP A 228 -7.20 -0.91 -7.85
C TRP A 228 -5.70 -0.77 -8.11
N GLY A 229 -5.08 -1.85 -8.56
CA GLY A 229 -3.65 -1.91 -8.81
C GLY A 229 -3.17 -3.34 -9.05
N LEU A 230 -1.92 -3.48 -9.47
CA LEU A 230 -1.22 -4.75 -9.55
C LEU A 230 -0.18 -4.76 -8.44
N GLU A 231 -0.32 -5.66 -7.47
CA GLU A 231 0.75 -5.92 -6.52
C GLU A 231 1.75 -6.87 -7.16
N ASN A 232 2.99 -6.44 -7.31
CA ASN A 232 4.08 -7.28 -7.78
C ASN A 232 4.39 -8.35 -6.72
N SER A 233 4.72 -9.57 -7.16
CA SER A 233 5.01 -10.71 -6.29
C SER A 233 6.12 -10.48 -5.27
N GLN A 234 7.05 -9.55 -5.51
CA GLN A 234 8.11 -9.21 -4.57
C GLN A 234 7.92 -7.83 -3.93
N TRP A 235 6.70 -7.27 -3.96
CA TRP A 235 6.36 -5.98 -3.35
C TRP A 235 7.20 -4.78 -3.82
N ASN A 236 7.80 -4.88 -5.02
CA ASN A 236 8.83 -3.99 -5.60
C ASN A 236 10.24 -4.10 -4.97
N TRP A 237 10.56 -5.19 -4.28
CA TRP A 237 11.92 -5.36 -3.77
C TRP A 237 12.97 -5.38 -4.89
N ALA A 238 12.72 -6.09 -6.00
CA ALA A 238 13.62 -6.12 -7.16
C ALA A 238 13.09 -5.24 -8.30
N GLU A 239 12.66 -4.01 -7.97
CA GLU A 239 11.95 -3.18 -8.95
C GLU A 239 12.81 -2.80 -10.17
N THR A 240 12.21 -2.97 -11.34
CA THR A 240 12.73 -2.52 -12.63
C THR A 240 11.59 -2.00 -13.48
N ALA A 241 11.89 -1.39 -14.63
CA ALA A 241 10.87 -0.99 -15.59
C ALA A 241 9.94 -2.16 -15.99
N SER A 242 10.38 -3.42 -15.98
CA SER A 242 9.53 -4.58 -16.31
C SER A 242 9.03 -5.37 -15.10
N VAL A 243 9.42 -4.98 -13.88
CA VAL A 243 9.06 -5.67 -12.63
C VAL A 243 8.71 -4.62 -11.58
N HIS A 244 7.43 -4.27 -11.48
CA HIS A 244 6.95 -3.25 -10.54
C HIS A 244 5.43 -3.36 -10.30
N ASN A 245 4.92 -2.73 -9.25
CA ASN A 245 3.49 -2.57 -9.03
C ASN A 245 2.88 -1.63 -10.05
N GLU A 246 1.66 -1.92 -10.50
CA GLU A 246 0.90 -0.98 -11.32
C GLU A 246 -0.19 -0.32 -10.48
N TYR A 247 -0.47 0.93 -10.78
CA TYR A 247 -1.38 1.75 -10.00
C TYR A 247 -2.56 2.17 -10.87
N CYS A 248 -3.77 2.16 -10.30
CA CYS A 248 -4.91 2.76 -10.98
C CYS A 248 -4.88 4.29 -10.85
N GLY A 249 -5.10 4.99 -11.96
CA GLY A 249 -5.23 6.45 -12.03
C GLY A 249 -6.35 6.84 -12.98
N VAL A 250 -6.92 8.04 -12.81
CA VAL A 250 -7.92 8.58 -13.72
C VAL A 250 -7.59 10.03 -14.01
N ASN A 251 -7.55 10.41 -15.28
CA ASN A 251 -7.30 11.78 -15.70
C ASN A 251 -8.41 12.72 -15.21
N GLY A 252 -8.05 13.84 -14.60
CA GLY A 252 -8.99 14.85 -14.12
C GLY A 252 -9.92 14.35 -13.01
N ASN A 253 -9.47 13.41 -12.17
CA ASN A 253 -10.25 12.86 -11.06
C ASN A 253 -10.47 13.92 -9.95
N THR A 254 -11.40 14.83 -10.19
CA THR A 254 -11.73 15.92 -9.28
C THR A 254 -12.88 15.51 -8.36
N SER A 255 -12.92 16.12 -7.17
CA SER A 255 -14.03 15.96 -6.20
C SER A 255 -14.31 14.50 -5.83
N TYR A 256 -13.28 13.64 -5.80
CA TYR A 256 -13.41 12.23 -5.42
C TYR A 256 -14.34 11.42 -6.34
N ALA A 257 -14.50 11.83 -7.61
CA ALA A 257 -15.41 11.19 -8.55
C ALA A 257 -15.08 9.71 -8.78
N ASN A 258 -13.78 9.39 -8.86
CA ASN A 258 -13.29 8.02 -8.90
C ASN A 258 -12.52 7.67 -7.62
N LYS A 259 -12.99 6.62 -6.96
CA LYS A 259 -12.55 6.16 -5.63
C LYS A 259 -11.65 4.93 -5.67
N THR A 260 -11.22 4.51 -6.86
CA THR A 260 -10.41 3.31 -7.06
C THR A 260 -8.95 3.63 -7.31
N THR A 261 -8.59 4.90 -7.44
CA THR A 261 -7.23 5.35 -7.80
C THR A 261 -6.31 5.45 -6.60
N ILE A 262 -5.01 5.29 -6.84
CA ILE A 262 -4.01 5.47 -5.78
C ILE A 262 -3.99 6.89 -5.23
N SER A 263 -4.20 7.91 -6.08
CA SER A 263 -4.29 9.31 -5.65
C SER A 263 -5.49 9.55 -4.76
N TYR A 264 -6.65 8.92 -5.05
CA TYR A 264 -7.81 8.99 -4.17
C TYR A 264 -7.49 8.45 -2.78
N SER A 265 -6.73 7.35 -2.67
CA SER A 265 -6.31 6.80 -1.38
C SER A 265 -5.61 7.86 -0.51
N CYS A 266 -4.68 8.63 -1.09
CA CYS A 266 -4.01 9.75 -0.43
C CYS A 266 -4.99 10.91 -0.13
N ALA A 267 -5.89 11.19 -1.07
CA ALA A 267 -6.84 12.30 -1.01
C ALA A 267 -7.89 12.14 0.10
N GLN A 268 -8.12 10.93 0.62
CA GLN A 268 -8.99 10.71 1.77
C GLN A 268 -8.52 11.50 3.01
N CYS A 269 -7.21 11.73 3.15
CA CYS A 269 -6.61 12.56 4.20
C CYS A 269 -6.14 13.93 3.68
N HIS A 270 -5.61 13.98 2.46
CA HIS A 270 -4.93 15.14 1.89
C HIS A 270 -5.74 15.79 0.75
N GLY A 271 -7.07 15.82 0.89
CA GLY A 271 -8.00 16.20 -0.14
C GLY A 271 -7.76 17.58 -0.79
N ILE A 272 -7.34 18.58 -0.02
CA ILE A 272 -7.03 19.92 -0.56
C ILE A 272 -5.83 19.89 -1.52
N PHE A 273 -4.86 19.01 -1.29
CA PHE A 273 -3.70 18.85 -2.19
C PHE A 273 -4.06 18.06 -3.45
N HIS A 274 -5.09 17.22 -3.38
CA HIS A 274 -5.65 16.50 -4.52
C HIS A 274 -6.56 17.38 -5.40
N LYS A 275 -7.13 18.45 -4.82
CA LYS A 275 -7.98 19.43 -5.52
C LYS A 275 -7.19 20.38 -6.43
N THR A 276 -7.95 21.12 -7.25
CA THR A 276 -7.54 22.13 -8.25
C THR A 276 -6.22 22.83 -7.94
N THR A 277 -5.35 22.87 -8.95
CA THR A 277 -4.01 23.48 -8.96
C THR A 277 -3.99 25.01 -8.89
N GLY A 278 -5.13 25.66 -8.64
CA GLY A 278 -5.27 27.11 -8.59
C GLY A 278 -5.26 27.75 -9.98
N THR A 279 -4.61 28.90 -10.11
CA THR A 279 -4.38 29.55 -11.42
C THR A 279 -3.46 28.70 -12.29
N PRO A 280 -3.73 28.54 -13.60
CA PRO A 280 -2.88 27.78 -14.52
C PRO A 280 -1.41 28.25 -14.62
N SER A 281 -1.12 29.49 -14.19
CA SER A 281 0.24 30.00 -14.06
C SER A 281 0.30 31.21 -13.11
N PRO A 282 1.24 31.24 -12.14
CA PRO A 282 1.94 30.06 -11.65
C PRO A 282 0.92 29.10 -11.00
N TRP A 283 1.11 27.81 -11.25
CA TRP A 283 0.36 26.81 -10.50
C TRP A 283 0.66 27.00 -9.02
N THR A 284 -0.38 27.00 -8.19
CA THR A 284 -0.19 27.03 -6.73
C THR A 284 0.32 25.67 -6.23
N ARG A 285 0.07 24.59 -6.97
CA ARG A 285 0.48 23.21 -6.67
C ARG A 285 0.73 22.42 -7.96
N HIS A 286 1.62 21.43 -7.92
CA HIS A 286 1.81 20.53 -9.05
C HIS A 286 0.53 19.72 -9.32
N PRO A 287 0.10 19.55 -10.58
CA PRO A 287 -1.06 18.72 -10.90
C PRO A 287 -0.84 17.26 -10.52
N THR A 288 -1.91 16.62 -10.04
CA THR A 288 -2.04 15.17 -9.85
C THR A 288 -3.25 14.69 -10.63
N ASP A 289 -3.31 13.39 -10.90
CA ASP A 289 -4.35 12.76 -11.71
C ASP A 289 -4.45 13.42 -13.09
N ILE A 290 -3.29 13.73 -13.70
CA ILE A 290 -3.20 14.31 -15.05
C ILE A 290 -2.42 13.36 -15.97
N THR A 291 -2.89 13.19 -17.20
CA THR A 291 -2.18 12.43 -18.23
C THR A 291 -0.92 13.14 -18.69
N LEU A 292 0.14 12.39 -18.97
CA LEU A 292 1.32 12.92 -19.64
C LEU A 292 0.96 13.41 -21.05
N PRO A 293 1.23 14.68 -21.39
CA PRO A 293 0.98 15.21 -22.73
C PRO A 293 1.75 14.44 -23.81
N SER A 294 1.15 14.28 -24.99
CA SER A 294 1.78 13.65 -26.17
C SER A 294 2.76 14.56 -26.91
N THR A 295 2.97 15.78 -26.41
CA THR A 295 3.82 16.81 -27.04
C THR A 295 4.71 17.49 -26.00
N GLY A 296 5.73 18.20 -26.48
CA GLY A 296 6.69 18.90 -25.63
C GLY A 296 7.59 17.92 -24.87
N GLU A 297 8.04 18.33 -23.69
CA GLU A 297 9.02 17.60 -22.90
C GLU A 297 8.52 16.26 -22.35
N TYR A 298 7.22 16.14 -22.12
CA TYR A 298 6.60 14.94 -21.54
C TYR A 298 6.55 13.77 -22.52
N ALA A 299 6.56 14.05 -23.83
CA ALA A 299 6.47 13.04 -24.89
C ALA A 299 7.69 12.09 -24.91
N SER A 300 8.81 12.52 -24.33
CA SER A 300 10.06 11.76 -24.25
C SER A 300 10.03 10.70 -23.15
N TYR A 301 9.15 10.82 -22.15
CA TYR A 301 9.02 9.83 -21.09
C TYR A 301 8.29 8.58 -21.61
N THR A 302 9.04 7.66 -22.20
CA THR A 302 8.51 6.50 -22.94
C THR A 302 8.83 5.14 -22.32
N THR A 303 9.74 5.12 -21.34
CA THR A 303 10.12 3.92 -20.59
C THR A 303 9.82 4.13 -19.13
N TYR A 304 9.13 3.19 -18.47
CA TYR A 304 8.70 3.33 -17.09
C TYR A 304 9.87 3.56 -16.13
N SER A 305 9.79 4.60 -15.31
CA SER A 305 10.73 4.87 -14.23
C SER A 305 10.17 4.40 -12.89
N VAL A 306 10.92 3.57 -12.19
CA VAL A 306 10.60 3.17 -10.80
C VAL A 306 10.83 4.30 -9.80
N GLU A 307 11.69 5.28 -10.16
CA GLU A 307 11.91 6.50 -9.38
C GLU A 307 10.79 7.52 -9.59
N ALA A 308 10.21 7.61 -10.80
CA ALA A 308 9.12 8.53 -11.12
C ALA A 308 7.91 7.79 -11.75
N PRO A 309 7.24 6.89 -11.01
CA PRO A 309 6.24 5.99 -11.58
C PRO A 309 4.99 6.73 -12.07
N VAL A 310 4.29 6.12 -13.02
CA VAL A 310 2.97 6.57 -13.49
C VAL A 310 1.90 5.55 -13.17
N ALA A 311 0.65 6.01 -13.08
CA ALA A 311 -0.53 5.16 -12.99
C ALA A 311 -1.16 4.92 -14.37
N ARG A 312 -2.04 3.92 -14.44
CA ARG A 312 -2.77 3.52 -15.65
C ARG A 312 -4.27 3.66 -15.42
N SER A 313 -4.99 4.09 -16.46
CA SER A 313 -6.46 4.08 -16.44
C SER A 313 -7.03 2.67 -16.45
N THR A 314 -6.34 1.75 -17.12
CA THR A 314 -6.57 0.31 -17.03
C THR A 314 -5.34 -0.34 -16.43
N VAL A 315 -5.46 -0.87 -15.22
CA VAL A 315 -4.38 -1.61 -14.56
C VAL A 315 -4.04 -2.83 -15.42
N PRO A 316 -2.80 -3.01 -15.89
CA PRO A 316 -2.43 -4.19 -16.66
C PRO A 316 -2.30 -5.43 -15.76
N ALA A 317 -2.42 -6.61 -16.35
CA ALA A 317 -2.30 -7.89 -15.62
C ALA A 317 -0.86 -8.24 -15.21
N THR A 318 0.11 -7.57 -15.82
CA THR A 318 1.55 -7.67 -15.53
C THR A 318 2.16 -6.28 -15.62
N SER A 319 3.30 -6.07 -14.97
CA SER A 319 4.07 -4.83 -15.06
C SER A 319 4.37 -4.46 -16.51
N SER A 320 4.22 -3.18 -16.86
CA SER A 320 4.46 -2.64 -18.18
C SER A 320 5.64 -1.67 -18.17
N SER A 321 6.71 -2.00 -18.89
CA SER A 321 7.87 -1.12 -19.05
C SER A 321 7.66 0.07 -19.95
N THR A 322 6.51 0.16 -20.62
CA THR A 322 6.25 1.17 -21.64
C THR A 322 5.39 2.28 -21.08
N VAL A 323 5.84 3.52 -21.21
CA VAL A 323 5.03 4.73 -20.98
C VAL A 323 4.65 5.28 -22.35
N THR A 324 3.37 5.63 -22.51
CA THR A 324 2.83 6.13 -23.77
C THR A 324 2.15 7.47 -23.52
N PRO A 325 2.92 8.58 -23.47
CA PRO A 325 2.36 9.92 -23.33
C PRO A 325 1.34 10.20 -24.43
N SER A 326 0.08 10.31 -24.04
CA SER A 326 -1.07 10.39 -24.96
C SER A 326 -1.89 11.67 -24.79
N GLY A 327 -1.70 12.36 -23.67
CA GLY A 327 -2.50 13.49 -23.22
C GLY A 327 -3.95 13.16 -22.90
N THR A 328 -4.43 11.93 -23.10
CA THR A 328 -5.88 11.65 -23.13
C THR A 328 -6.33 10.58 -22.14
N THR A 329 -5.69 9.41 -22.10
CA THR A 329 -6.25 8.28 -21.33
C THR A 329 -5.26 7.44 -20.55
N ASN A 330 -3.98 7.42 -20.90
CA ASN A 330 -3.00 6.55 -20.24
C ASN A 330 -1.77 7.32 -19.77
N ASP A 331 -1.07 6.75 -18.79
CA ASP A 331 0.13 7.31 -18.15
C ASP A 331 -0.17 8.61 -17.39
N ILE A 332 -0.58 8.41 -16.15
CA ILE A 332 -1.15 9.44 -15.30
C ILE A 332 -0.17 9.74 -14.17
N VAL A 333 0.18 11.02 -14.03
CA VAL A 333 0.96 11.52 -12.90
C VAL A 333 0.07 11.50 -11.67
N THR A 334 0.56 10.90 -10.58
CA THR A 334 -0.16 10.73 -9.32
C THR A 334 0.66 11.26 -8.15
N CYS A 335 0.09 11.31 -6.95
CA CYS A 335 0.82 11.70 -5.74
C CYS A 335 2.09 10.86 -5.55
N ILE A 336 2.00 9.54 -5.80
CA ILE A 336 3.12 8.62 -5.63
C ILE A 336 4.14 8.66 -6.77
N SER A 337 3.93 9.46 -7.82
CA SER A 337 4.95 9.71 -8.84
C SER A 337 6.16 10.42 -8.27
N CYS A 338 5.99 11.21 -7.19
CA CYS A 338 7.07 11.93 -6.51
C CYS A 338 7.28 11.48 -5.07
N HIS A 339 6.23 10.99 -4.41
CA HIS A 339 6.26 10.65 -2.98
C HIS A 339 6.28 9.13 -2.72
N ARG A 340 6.87 8.74 -1.60
CA ARG A 340 6.72 7.44 -0.95
C ARG A 340 5.62 7.54 0.12
N ALA A 341 4.93 6.44 0.37
CA ALA A 341 3.77 6.42 1.27
C ALA A 341 4.14 6.26 2.75
N HIS A 342 5.17 5.49 3.10
CA HIS A 342 5.58 5.26 4.49
C HIS A 342 6.64 6.28 4.93
N GLY A 343 7.72 6.36 4.16
CA GLY A 343 8.83 7.27 4.40
C GLY A 343 9.95 7.08 3.38
N SER A 344 10.91 7.99 3.37
CA SER A 344 12.05 7.97 2.46
C SER A 344 13.27 8.63 3.12
N PRO A 345 14.49 8.49 2.58
CA PRO A 345 15.65 9.23 3.09
C PRO A 345 15.56 10.74 2.81
N GLU A 346 14.54 11.20 2.09
CA GLU A 346 14.38 12.59 1.63
C GLU A 346 13.27 13.30 2.41
N PRO A 347 13.40 14.62 2.66
CA PRO A 347 12.31 15.43 3.18
C PRO A 347 11.04 15.34 2.32
N ASP A 348 9.89 15.56 2.95
CA ASP A 348 8.57 15.53 2.32
C ASP A 348 8.23 14.17 1.67
N LEU A 349 8.88 13.10 2.17
CA LEU A 349 8.75 11.73 1.68
C LEU A 349 9.07 11.58 0.18
N LEU A 350 9.95 12.42 -0.36
CA LEU A 350 10.26 12.41 -1.79
C LEU A 350 11.04 11.18 -2.22
N ARG A 351 10.93 10.82 -3.49
CA ARG A 351 11.68 9.73 -4.12
C ARG A 351 13.13 10.11 -4.46
N TRP A 352 13.44 11.41 -4.47
CA TRP A 352 14.76 11.96 -4.79
C TRP A 352 15.02 13.25 -4.01
N THR A 353 16.29 13.63 -3.92
CA THR A 353 16.70 14.90 -3.31
C THR A 353 16.30 16.08 -4.19
N TYR A 354 15.27 16.83 -3.78
CA TYR A 354 14.74 17.94 -4.57
C TYR A 354 15.68 19.14 -4.68
N SER A 355 16.47 19.43 -3.65
CA SER A 355 17.40 20.58 -3.65
C SER A 355 18.50 20.47 -4.72
N GLY A 356 18.78 19.27 -5.23
CA GLY A 356 19.68 19.04 -6.35
C GLY A 356 19.02 19.17 -7.74
N MET A 357 17.70 19.32 -7.80
CA MET A 357 16.95 19.41 -9.07
C MET A 357 16.94 20.85 -9.59
N VAL A 358 18.08 21.29 -10.12
CA VAL A 358 18.28 22.65 -10.62
C VAL A 358 18.05 22.71 -12.12
N ALA A 359 17.01 23.44 -12.55
CA ALA A 359 16.70 23.64 -13.96
C ALA A 359 17.81 24.42 -14.69
N GLY A 360 18.05 24.10 -15.96
CA GLY A 360 19.00 24.83 -16.81
C GLY A 360 20.47 24.49 -16.59
N THR A 361 20.80 23.41 -15.88
CA THR A 361 22.19 23.07 -15.52
C THR A 361 22.80 21.93 -16.33
N GLY A 362 21.96 21.10 -16.95
CA GLY A 362 22.34 19.93 -17.75
C GLY A 362 22.83 18.74 -16.92
N THR A 363 22.63 18.73 -15.60
CA THR A 363 23.34 17.79 -14.71
C THR A 363 22.55 16.55 -14.30
N SER A 364 21.25 16.44 -14.58
CA SER A 364 20.44 15.26 -14.22
C SER A 364 19.23 15.04 -15.12
N ASP A 365 18.99 13.78 -15.51
CA ASP A 365 17.78 13.29 -16.20
C ASP A 365 16.85 12.50 -15.24
N THR A 366 17.07 12.60 -13.93
CA THR A 366 16.36 11.81 -12.90
C THR A 366 15.29 12.63 -12.18
N GLY A 367 14.54 11.98 -11.28
CA GLY A 367 13.53 12.64 -10.47
C GLY A 367 12.48 13.38 -11.29
N CYS A 368 12.23 14.65 -11.02
CA CYS A 368 11.25 15.45 -11.76
C CYS A 368 11.63 15.65 -13.24
N PHE A 369 12.91 15.60 -13.59
CA PHE A 369 13.36 15.71 -14.98
C PHE A 369 13.05 14.47 -15.83
N THR A 370 12.67 13.35 -15.20
CA THR A 370 12.10 12.20 -15.91
C THR A 370 10.90 12.61 -16.78
N CYS A 371 10.03 13.48 -16.25
CA CYS A 371 8.88 14.02 -16.99
C CYS A 371 9.20 15.37 -17.65
N HIS A 372 10.03 16.19 -17.00
CA HIS A 372 10.41 17.53 -17.45
C HIS A 372 11.74 17.52 -18.21
N THR A 373 11.79 16.74 -19.29
CA THR A 373 13.02 16.39 -20.02
C THR A 373 13.73 17.58 -20.68
N THR A 374 13.09 18.76 -20.77
CA THR A 374 13.72 19.97 -21.33
C THR A 374 14.14 20.96 -20.26
N LYS A 375 13.67 20.80 -19.02
CA LYS A 375 13.98 21.73 -17.93
C LYS A 375 15.38 21.53 -17.36
N ASN A 376 16.00 20.39 -17.60
CA ASN A 376 17.38 20.19 -17.22
C ASN A 376 18.36 20.84 -18.22
N ALA A 377 18.00 21.03 -19.48
CA ALA A 377 18.92 21.50 -20.53
C ALA A 377 19.38 22.95 -20.29
N SER A 378 20.68 23.19 -20.46
CA SER A 378 21.37 24.48 -20.27
C SER A 378 21.06 25.52 -21.34
#